data_AF-A0A388M1Y2-F1
#
_entry.id   AF-A0A388M1Y2-F1
#
_cell.length_a   1.000
_cell.length_b   1.000
_cell.length_c   1.000
_cell.angle_alpha   90.00
_cell.angle_beta   90.00
_cell.angle_gamma   90.00
#
_symmetry.space_group_name_H-M   'P 1'
#
loop_
_entity.id
_entity.type
_entity.pdbx_description
1 polymer ?
#
loop_
_entity_poly.entity_id
_entity_poly.type
_entity_poly.pdbx_seq_one_letter_code
_entity_poly.pdbx_strand_id
1 'polypeptide(L)'
;MEDNVVVITAHEQTQRTVDDWMTAECIPFNMMRSEYWDRMVHALMNVPKGFRYAKLESARTKRVEVTRGRVTMRVEELRQEWPTTGCMLQLDEWTDRRQRPHINVMVSFPKGSIFWRSVCMSGCNKGASTYYGILKRAIEEIGAEAVMGVVMDNVAVCAPAGRMEEADHPHIFSVPCTTHSLDLIFESFTKITFVGEVIKRASEVAKFFTNLSRVRDLLLYSNGSVMAKPGATRFATNFIMLSSLQGLYLPLRACLMDDDWKPAIVHTSQHELFVRVTHAIFDDTFWAVIEKVMQTSKNLLKLLKKVDGADPTINKVYARMDSAVEKHRESKHFTEAEKDELEAIIMRRWNTTTSP
;
A
#
# COMPACT_ATOMS: atom_id res chain seq x y z
N MET A 1 -58.31 5.26 16.87
CA MET A 1 -56.91 5.16 16.43
C MET A 1 -56.96 5.08 14.92
N GLU A 2 -56.85 6.22 14.27
CA GLU A 2 -56.76 6.28 12.81
C GLU A 2 -55.41 5.72 12.39
N ASP A 3 -55.44 4.65 11.60
CA ASP A 3 -54.27 4.12 10.90
C ASP A 3 -53.80 5.20 9.91
N ASN A 4 -52.77 5.94 10.30
CA ASN A 4 -52.03 6.82 9.41
C ASN A 4 -51.26 5.93 8.41
N VAL A 5 -51.91 5.59 7.30
CA VAL A 5 -51.26 4.95 6.15
C VAL A 5 -50.27 5.97 5.58
N VAL A 6 -49.00 5.83 5.96
CA VAL A 6 -47.91 6.64 5.42
C VAL A 6 -47.83 6.35 3.92
N VAL A 7 -48.26 7.31 3.10
CA VAL A 7 -48.14 7.22 1.64
C VAL A 7 -46.66 7.36 1.28
N ILE A 8 -46.01 6.23 1.02
CA ILE A 8 -44.63 6.19 0.54
C ILE A 8 -44.64 6.53 -0.94
N THR A 9 -43.84 7.53 -1.34
CA THR A 9 -43.72 7.91 -2.75
C THR A 9 -43.00 6.81 -3.55
N ALA A 10 -43.22 6.74 -4.86
CA ALA A 10 -42.49 5.80 -5.73
C ALA A 10 -40.96 6.01 -5.70
N HIS A 11 -40.53 7.26 -5.50
CA HIS A 11 -39.12 7.60 -5.31
C HIS A 11 -38.57 6.97 -4.03
N GLU A 12 -39.27 7.16 -2.91
CA GLU A 12 -38.89 6.58 -1.62
C GLU A 12 -38.91 5.05 -1.65
N GLN A 13 -39.90 4.44 -2.30
CA GLN A 13 -39.96 2.98 -2.44
C GLN A 13 -38.77 2.42 -3.26
N THR A 14 -38.33 3.16 -4.28
CA THR A 14 -37.14 2.79 -5.06
C THR A 14 -35.89 2.87 -4.20
N GLN A 15 -35.73 3.94 -3.41
CA GLN A 15 -34.60 4.10 -2.50
C GLN A 15 -34.55 2.98 -1.47
N ARG A 16 -35.68 2.64 -0.83
CA ARG A 16 -35.77 1.53 0.12
C ARG A 16 -35.35 0.20 -0.48
N THR A 17 -35.68 -0.06 -1.75
CA THR A 17 -35.26 -1.30 -2.42
C THR A 17 -33.73 -1.39 -2.55
N VAL A 18 -33.06 -0.26 -2.79
CA VAL A 18 -31.59 -0.20 -2.82
C VAL A 18 -31.03 -0.38 -1.40
N ASP A 19 -31.59 0.32 -0.43
CA ASP A 19 -31.16 0.27 0.98
C ASP A 19 -31.31 -1.14 1.57
N ASP A 20 -32.43 -1.81 1.27
CA ASP A 20 -32.71 -3.19 1.70
C ASP A 20 -31.68 -4.17 1.12
N TRP A 21 -31.37 -4.07 -0.17
CA TRP A 21 -30.34 -4.92 -0.78
C TRP A 21 -28.96 -4.66 -0.17
N MET A 22 -28.58 -3.39 0.00
CA MET A 22 -27.30 -3.03 0.61
C MET A 22 -27.19 -3.54 2.05
N THR A 23 -28.27 -3.43 2.83
CA THR A 23 -28.32 -3.85 4.23
C THR A 23 -28.30 -5.37 4.35
N ALA A 24 -29.15 -6.07 3.58
CA ALA A 24 -29.29 -7.52 3.64
C ALA A 24 -28.02 -8.26 3.19
N GLU A 25 -27.33 -7.73 2.17
CA GLU A 25 -26.11 -8.34 1.62
C GLU A 25 -24.82 -7.75 2.21
N CYS A 26 -24.94 -6.88 3.22
CA CYS A 26 -23.83 -6.18 3.86
C CYS A 26 -22.91 -5.46 2.84
N ILE A 27 -23.50 -4.83 1.82
CA ILE A 27 -22.76 -4.14 0.77
C ILE A 27 -22.05 -2.92 1.37
N PRO A 28 -20.73 -2.80 1.25
CA PRO A 28 -20.01 -1.65 1.76
C PRO A 28 -20.48 -0.34 1.09
N PHE A 29 -20.86 0.66 1.90
CA PHE A 29 -21.35 1.96 1.38
C PHE A 29 -20.33 2.69 0.49
N ASN A 30 -19.03 2.42 0.65
CA ASN A 30 -18.00 2.99 -0.22
C ASN A 30 -18.11 2.53 -1.69
N MET A 31 -18.82 1.44 -1.99
CA MET A 31 -19.08 1.01 -3.36
C MET A 31 -19.88 2.05 -4.15
N MET A 32 -20.73 2.84 -3.47
CA MET A 32 -21.50 3.91 -4.10
C MET A 32 -20.66 5.13 -4.48
N ARG A 33 -19.41 5.25 -4.00
CA ARG A 33 -18.49 6.32 -4.41
C ARG A 33 -17.83 6.03 -5.76
N SER A 34 -18.02 4.85 -6.32
CA SER A 34 -17.42 4.45 -7.59
C SER A 34 -18.15 5.10 -8.76
N GLU A 35 -17.43 5.67 -9.72
CA GLU A 35 -18.05 6.11 -10.98
C GLU A 35 -18.79 4.98 -11.73
N TYR A 36 -18.41 3.72 -11.48
CA TYR A 36 -19.09 2.56 -12.07
C TYR A 36 -20.47 2.32 -11.45
N TRP A 37 -20.67 2.70 -10.17
CA TRP A 37 -21.97 2.70 -9.54
C TRP A 37 -22.90 3.68 -10.24
N ASP A 38 -22.47 4.93 -10.40
CA ASP A 38 -23.27 5.98 -11.05
C ASP A 38 -23.59 5.61 -12.51
N ARG A 39 -22.61 5.09 -13.26
CA ARG A 39 -22.82 4.61 -14.63
C ARG A 39 -23.84 3.46 -14.68
N MET A 40 -23.78 2.52 -13.73
CA MET A 40 -24.73 1.42 -13.64
C MET A 40 -26.15 1.92 -13.35
N VAL A 41 -26.31 2.77 -12.33
CA VAL A 41 -27.62 3.34 -11.95
C VAL A 41 -28.20 4.12 -13.13
N HIS A 42 -27.41 4.99 -13.76
CA HIS A 42 -27.85 5.74 -14.94
C HIS A 42 -28.25 4.82 -16.10
N ALA A 43 -27.50 3.74 -16.36
CA ALA A 43 -27.84 2.78 -17.40
C ALA A 43 -29.15 2.02 -17.11
N LEU A 44 -29.43 1.70 -15.84
CA LEU A 44 -30.66 1.04 -15.42
C LEU A 44 -31.87 1.97 -15.49
N MET A 45 -31.72 3.25 -15.12
CA MET A 45 -32.78 4.26 -15.22
C MET A 45 -33.21 4.53 -16.67
N ASN A 46 -32.28 4.41 -17.63
CA ASN A 46 -32.50 4.70 -19.05
C ASN A 46 -32.61 3.44 -19.92
N VAL A 47 -32.89 2.29 -19.29
CA VAL A 47 -32.81 1.01 -19.98
C VAL A 47 -33.96 0.85 -21.01
N PRO A 48 -33.70 0.29 -22.21
CA PRO A 48 -34.77 0.00 -23.17
C PRO A 48 -35.82 -0.97 -22.62
N LYS A 49 -37.08 -0.77 -23.01
CA LYS A 49 -38.17 -1.70 -22.67
C LYS A 49 -37.83 -3.11 -23.16
N GLY A 50 -37.98 -4.10 -22.25
CA GLY A 50 -37.71 -5.51 -22.53
C GLY A 50 -36.29 -5.98 -22.18
N PHE A 51 -35.40 -5.09 -21.73
CA PHE A 51 -34.09 -5.50 -21.22
C PHE A 51 -34.22 -6.45 -20.02
N ARG A 52 -33.33 -7.44 -19.97
CA ARG A 52 -33.17 -8.34 -18.83
C ARG A 52 -31.70 -8.41 -18.45
N TYR A 53 -31.39 -8.14 -17.18
CA TYR A 53 -30.04 -8.27 -16.67
C TYR A 53 -29.58 -9.73 -16.64
N ALA A 54 -28.28 -9.95 -16.67
CA ALA A 54 -27.70 -11.29 -16.60
C ALA A 54 -27.81 -11.86 -15.19
N LYS A 55 -28.33 -13.08 -15.05
CA LYS A 55 -28.31 -13.83 -13.78
C LYS A 55 -26.90 -14.35 -13.45
N LEU A 56 -26.67 -14.70 -12.19
CA LEU A 56 -25.38 -15.12 -11.62
C LEU A 56 -24.53 -16.02 -12.54
N GLU A 57 -25.08 -17.15 -13.00
CA GLU A 57 -24.33 -18.09 -13.85
C GLU A 57 -23.87 -17.47 -15.17
N SER A 58 -24.76 -16.73 -15.83
CA SER A 58 -24.41 -16.01 -17.07
C SER A 58 -23.41 -14.89 -16.78
N ALA A 59 -23.57 -14.19 -15.65
CA ALA A 59 -22.68 -13.13 -15.23
C ALA A 59 -21.24 -13.65 -15.01
N ARG A 60 -21.07 -14.73 -14.22
CA ARG A 60 -19.75 -15.28 -13.85
C ARG A 60 -19.05 -16.08 -14.96
N THR A 61 -19.77 -16.43 -16.04
CA THR A 61 -19.22 -17.19 -17.18
C THR A 61 -19.25 -16.37 -18.47
N LYS A 62 -20.40 -16.34 -19.15
CA LYS A 62 -20.58 -15.73 -20.48
C LYS A 62 -20.28 -14.24 -20.48
N ARG A 63 -20.74 -13.49 -19.48
CA ARG A 63 -20.53 -12.03 -19.43
C ARG A 63 -19.10 -11.67 -19.09
N VAL A 64 -18.45 -12.43 -18.21
CA VAL A 64 -17.01 -12.27 -17.94
C VAL A 64 -16.20 -12.50 -19.23
N GLU A 65 -16.54 -13.52 -20.02
CA GLU A 65 -15.88 -13.77 -21.32
C GLU A 65 -16.06 -12.60 -22.30
N VAL A 66 -17.29 -12.07 -22.41
CA VAL A 66 -17.56 -10.87 -23.24
C VAL A 66 -16.75 -9.67 -22.75
N THR A 67 -16.69 -9.45 -21.45
CA THR A 67 -15.88 -8.36 -20.87
C THR A 67 -14.39 -8.58 -21.17
N ARG A 68 -13.90 -9.82 -21.06
CA ARG A 68 -12.51 -10.17 -21.42
C ARG A 68 -12.24 -9.81 -22.88
N GLY A 69 -13.10 -10.20 -23.82
CA GLY A 69 -12.95 -9.84 -25.23
C GLY A 69 -12.87 -8.33 -25.47
N ARG A 70 -13.74 -7.55 -24.80
CA ARG A 70 -13.72 -6.08 -24.88
C ARG A 70 -12.42 -5.48 -24.33
N VAL A 71 -11.95 -5.99 -23.18
CA VAL A 71 -10.70 -5.55 -22.57
C VAL A 71 -9.51 -5.92 -23.46
N THR A 72 -9.47 -7.14 -24.01
CA THR A 72 -8.42 -7.59 -24.93
C THR A 72 -8.36 -6.69 -26.16
N MET A 73 -9.49 -6.39 -26.81
CA MET A 73 -9.50 -5.43 -27.93
C MET A 73 -8.91 -4.08 -27.54
N ARG A 74 -9.31 -3.55 -26.37
CA ARG A 74 -8.78 -2.26 -25.88
C ARG A 74 -7.28 -2.31 -25.59
N VAL A 75 -6.79 -3.43 -25.07
CA VAL A 75 -5.34 -3.64 -24.83
C VAL A 75 -4.59 -3.67 -26.16
N GLU A 76 -5.11 -4.35 -27.18
CA GLU A 76 -4.49 -4.39 -28.51
C GLU A 76 -4.46 -3.01 -29.18
N GLU A 77 -5.51 -2.19 -29.02
CA GLU A 77 -5.50 -0.80 -29.48
C GLU A 77 -4.39 0.02 -28.82
N LEU A 78 -4.25 -0.09 -27.50
CA LEU A 78 -3.23 0.63 -26.73
C LEU A 78 -1.82 0.16 -27.08
N ARG A 79 -1.66 -1.14 -27.37
CA ARG A 79 -0.41 -1.78 -27.73
C ARG A 79 0.20 -1.25 -29.02
N GLN A 80 -0.63 -0.79 -29.97
CA GLN A 80 -0.14 -0.22 -31.24
C GLN A 80 0.73 1.03 -31.03
N GLU A 81 0.62 1.70 -29.89
CA GLU A 81 1.39 2.91 -29.58
C GLU A 81 2.78 2.57 -29.01
N TRP A 82 2.95 1.40 -28.41
CA TRP A 82 4.17 1.04 -27.65
C TRP A 82 5.45 1.01 -28.49
N PRO A 83 5.46 0.60 -29.77
CA PRO A 83 6.67 0.71 -30.61
C PRO A 83 7.16 2.16 -30.79
N THR A 84 6.28 3.16 -30.62
CA THR A 84 6.64 4.58 -30.73
C THR A 84 6.88 5.22 -29.36
N THR A 85 6.09 4.86 -28.35
CA THR A 85 6.17 5.47 -27.01
C THR A 85 7.12 4.75 -26.07
N GLY A 86 7.44 3.50 -26.35
CA GLY A 86 8.02 2.56 -25.41
C GLY A 86 7.02 2.12 -24.33
N CYS A 87 7.37 1.03 -23.65
CA CYS A 87 6.73 0.55 -22.43
C CYS A 87 7.77 -0.05 -21.46
N MET A 88 7.40 -0.13 -20.20
CA MET A 88 8.19 -0.74 -19.13
C MET A 88 7.45 -1.95 -18.56
N LEU A 89 8.16 -3.05 -18.35
CA LEU A 89 7.61 -4.19 -17.63
C LEU A 89 7.82 -4.04 -16.14
N GLN A 90 6.87 -4.52 -15.35
CA GLN A 90 6.97 -4.56 -13.90
C GLN A 90 6.63 -5.97 -13.42
N LEU A 91 7.52 -6.58 -12.64
CA LEU A 91 7.27 -7.84 -11.95
C LEU A 91 7.05 -7.53 -10.47
N ASP A 92 5.88 -7.92 -9.99
CA ASP A 92 5.45 -7.74 -8.60
C ASP A 92 5.10 -9.08 -7.97
N GLU A 93 5.72 -9.36 -6.82
CA GLU A 93 5.46 -10.58 -6.07
C GLU A 93 4.26 -10.44 -5.14
N TRP A 94 3.35 -11.41 -5.21
CA TRP A 94 2.17 -11.44 -4.35
C TRP A 94 1.88 -12.85 -3.87
N THR A 95 1.31 -12.97 -2.67
CA THR A 95 0.81 -14.24 -2.15
C THR A 95 -0.71 -14.19 -2.06
N ASP A 96 -1.39 -15.12 -2.75
CA ASP A 96 -2.84 -15.16 -2.74
C ASP A 96 -3.42 -15.60 -1.39
N ARG A 97 -4.76 -15.49 -1.23
CA ARG A 97 -5.45 -15.86 0.01
C ARG A 97 -5.30 -17.34 0.40
N ARG A 98 -4.81 -18.19 -0.51
CA ARG A 98 -4.53 -19.62 -0.29
C ARG A 98 -3.05 -19.87 -0.04
N GLN A 99 -2.25 -18.83 0.26
CA GLN A 99 -0.81 -18.92 0.50
C GLN A 99 0.00 -19.41 -0.71
N ARG A 100 -0.52 -19.20 -1.92
CA ARG A 100 0.22 -19.52 -3.15
C ARG A 100 1.01 -18.30 -3.61
N PRO A 101 2.31 -18.42 -3.88
CA PRO A 101 3.10 -17.33 -4.43
C PRO A 101 2.78 -17.13 -5.91
N HIS A 102 2.69 -15.88 -6.33
CA HIS A 102 2.49 -15.44 -7.72
C HIS A 102 3.46 -14.32 -8.08
N ILE A 103 3.81 -14.25 -9.36
CA ILE A 103 4.48 -13.11 -9.96
C ILE A 103 3.49 -12.47 -10.94
N ASN A 104 3.10 -11.24 -10.65
CA ASN A 104 2.31 -10.42 -11.56
C ASN A 104 3.23 -9.74 -12.57
N VAL A 105 2.83 -9.73 -13.83
CA VAL A 105 3.48 -8.97 -14.89
C VAL A 105 2.54 -7.82 -15.26
N MET A 106 3.04 -6.60 -15.16
CA MET A 106 2.33 -5.39 -15.57
C MET A 106 3.13 -4.68 -16.66
N VAL A 107 2.43 -4.02 -17.58
CA VAL A 107 3.00 -3.18 -18.63
C VAL A 107 2.63 -1.74 -18.32
N SER A 108 3.62 -0.88 -18.12
CA SER A 108 3.46 0.55 -17.88
C SER A 108 3.90 1.34 -19.10
N PHE A 109 3.11 2.33 -19.51
CA PHE A 109 3.30 3.15 -20.69
C PHE A 109 2.71 4.55 -20.45
N PRO A 110 2.93 5.56 -21.31
CA PRO A 110 2.59 6.95 -20.97
C PRO A 110 1.12 7.23 -20.61
N LYS A 111 0.18 6.41 -21.11
CA LYS A 111 -1.26 6.56 -20.82
C LYS A 111 -1.75 5.74 -19.62
N GLY A 112 -0.90 4.94 -18.99
CA GLY A 112 -1.24 4.18 -17.78
C GLY A 112 -0.54 2.83 -17.69
N SER A 113 -1.16 1.89 -16.96
CA SER A 113 -0.62 0.55 -16.75
C SER A 113 -1.68 -0.51 -17.03
N ILE A 114 -1.25 -1.65 -17.57
CA ILE A 114 -2.09 -2.80 -17.87
C ILE A 114 -1.55 -4.01 -17.10
N PHE A 115 -2.45 -4.73 -16.44
CA PHE A 115 -2.16 -6.07 -15.95
C PHE A 115 -2.06 -7.03 -17.14
N TRP A 116 -0.88 -7.62 -17.34
CA TRP A 116 -0.64 -8.53 -18.46
C TRP A 116 -1.01 -9.96 -18.09
N ARG A 117 -0.50 -10.43 -16.95
CA ARG A 117 -0.74 -11.78 -16.43
C ARG A 117 -0.28 -11.94 -14.99
N SER A 118 -0.68 -13.05 -14.39
CA SER A 118 -0.13 -13.55 -13.14
C SER A 118 0.37 -14.98 -13.37
N VAL A 119 1.57 -15.28 -12.89
CA VAL A 119 2.19 -16.60 -12.96
C VAL A 119 2.22 -17.20 -11.56
N CYS A 120 1.55 -18.33 -11.38
CA CYS A 120 1.59 -19.07 -10.12
C CYS A 120 2.94 -19.76 -9.96
N MET A 121 3.63 -19.47 -8.87
CA MET A 121 4.97 -20.00 -8.54
C MET A 121 4.91 -21.21 -7.61
N SER A 122 3.72 -21.81 -7.42
CA SER A 122 3.55 -22.98 -6.57
C SER A 122 4.27 -24.19 -7.17
N GLY A 123 5.24 -24.75 -6.42
CA GLY A 123 6.06 -25.87 -6.89
C GLY A 123 7.16 -25.47 -7.88
N CYS A 124 7.34 -24.17 -8.16
CA CYS A 124 8.43 -23.67 -8.99
C CYS A 124 9.67 -23.35 -8.13
N ASN A 125 10.86 -23.49 -8.73
CA ASN A 125 12.07 -22.93 -8.14
C ASN A 125 12.01 -21.40 -8.19
N LYS A 126 12.45 -20.71 -7.13
CA LYS A 126 12.48 -19.24 -7.04
C LYS A 126 13.83 -18.67 -7.51
N GLY A 127 14.42 -19.26 -8.55
CA GLY A 127 15.72 -18.85 -9.06
C GLY A 127 15.62 -17.73 -10.11
N ALA A 128 16.74 -17.04 -10.33
CA ALA A 128 16.83 -15.98 -11.34
C ALA A 128 16.41 -16.44 -12.75
N SER A 129 16.72 -17.68 -13.14
CA SER A 129 16.31 -18.25 -14.43
C SER A 129 14.79 -18.34 -14.60
N THR A 130 14.04 -18.54 -13.52
CA THR A 130 12.57 -18.57 -13.56
C THR A 130 11.99 -17.17 -13.76
N TYR A 131 12.57 -16.15 -13.10
CA TYR A 131 12.16 -14.75 -13.29
C TYR A 131 12.47 -14.28 -14.72
N TYR A 132 13.68 -14.58 -15.19
CA TYR A 132 14.08 -14.32 -16.56
C TYR A 132 13.17 -15.04 -17.57
N GLY A 133 12.78 -16.30 -17.33
CA GLY A 133 11.81 -17.00 -18.20
C GLY A 133 10.43 -16.33 -18.25
N ILE A 134 9.97 -15.72 -17.15
CA ILE A 134 8.72 -14.96 -17.11
C ILE A 134 8.86 -13.64 -17.89
N LEU A 135 9.97 -12.93 -17.70
CA LEU A 135 10.32 -11.71 -18.45
C LEU A 135 10.38 -11.98 -19.95
N LYS A 136 11.23 -12.92 -20.36
CA LYS A 136 11.43 -13.31 -21.75
C LYS A 136 10.11 -13.58 -22.45
N ARG A 137 9.24 -14.38 -21.82
CA ARG A 137 7.92 -14.68 -22.40
C ARG A 137 7.04 -13.45 -22.55
N ALA A 138 7.04 -12.54 -21.57
CA ALA A 138 6.29 -11.29 -21.67
C ALA A 138 6.84 -10.37 -22.77
N ILE A 139 8.17 -10.29 -22.90
CA ILE A 139 8.86 -9.49 -23.91
C ILE A 139 8.62 -10.05 -25.31
N GLU A 140 8.67 -11.36 -25.51
CA GLU A 140 8.32 -12.03 -26.77
C GLU A 140 6.86 -11.73 -27.17
N GLU A 141 5.94 -11.79 -26.21
CA GLU A 141 4.53 -11.53 -26.45
C GLU A 141 4.22 -10.07 -26.76
N ILE A 142 5.00 -9.13 -26.22
CA ILE A 142 4.83 -7.67 -26.41
C ILE A 142 5.58 -7.17 -27.65
N GLY A 143 6.77 -7.73 -27.90
CA GLY A 143 7.75 -7.28 -28.89
C GLY A 143 8.89 -6.52 -28.21
N ALA A 144 10.12 -7.05 -28.32
CA ALA A 144 11.31 -6.49 -27.67
C ALA A 144 11.59 -5.02 -28.03
N GLU A 145 11.30 -4.61 -29.27
CA GLU A 145 11.48 -3.22 -29.73
C GLU A 145 10.59 -2.21 -29.00
N ALA A 146 9.46 -2.66 -28.44
CA ALA A 146 8.55 -1.79 -27.69
C ALA A 146 8.89 -1.71 -26.20
N VAL A 147 9.73 -2.62 -25.70
CA VAL A 147 10.10 -2.68 -24.28
C VAL A 147 11.39 -1.88 -24.08
N MET A 148 11.32 -0.88 -23.21
CA MET A 148 12.48 -0.03 -22.91
C MET A 148 13.26 -0.55 -21.70
N GLY A 149 12.57 -1.24 -20.79
CA GLY A 149 13.18 -1.73 -19.57
C GLY A 149 12.23 -2.50 -18.67
N VAL A 150 12.80 -3.10 -17.63
CA VAL A 150 12.10 -3.95 -16.67
C VAL A 150 12.32 -3.41 -15.26
N VAL A 151 11.26 -3.44 -14.45
CA VAL A 151 11.27 -3.06 -13.04
C VAL A 151 10.94 -4.29 -12.21
N MET A 152 11.83 -4.65 -11.29
CA MET A 152 11.64 -5.80 -10.40
C MET A 152 11.94 -5.43 -8.96
N ASP A 153 11.46 -6.19 -7.98
CA ASP A 153 11.83 -5.94 -6.59
C ASP A 153 13.35 -6.03 -6.35
N ASN A 154 13.84 -5.33 -5.33
CA ASN A 154 15.26 -5.33 -4.93
C ASN A 154 15.61 -6.58 -4.09
N VAL A 155 15.22 -7.75 -4.61
CA VAL A 155 15.51 -9.07 -4.02
C VAL A 155 16.69 -9.68 -4.79
N ALA A 156 17.52 -10.46 -4.09
CA ALA A 156 18.76 -11.03 -4.63
C ALA A 156 18.61 -11.80 -5.95
N VAL A 157 17.43 -12.35 -6.24
CA VAL A 157 17.15 -13.12 -7.47
C VAL A 157 16.84 -12.24 -8.69
N CYS A 158 16.41 -10.99 -8.47
CA CYS A 158 16.00 -10.09 -9.53
C CYS A 158 17.20 -9.49 -10.27
N ALA A 159 18.28 -9.14 -9.56
CA ALA A 159 19.47 -8.57 -10.20
C ALA A 159 20.14 -9.53 -11.21
N PRO A 160 20.36 -10.83 -10.91
CA PRO A 160 20.84 -11.77 -11.92
C PRO A 160 19.84 -11.99 -13.07
N ALA A 161 18.53 -11.98 -12.81
CA ALA A 161 17.53 -12.09 -13.87
C ALA A 161 17.55 -10.88 -14.81
N GLY A 162 17.73 -9.67 -14.26
CA GLY A 162 17.89 -8.44 -15.02
C GLY A 162 19.13 -8.45 -15.90
N ARG A 163 20.27 -8.93 -15.37
CA ARG A 163 21.50 -9.10 -16.17
C ARG A 163 21.35 -10.12 -17.30
N MET A 164 20.56 -11.17 -17.10
CA MET A 164 20.24 -12.11 -18.19
C MET A 164 19.43 -11.42 -19.29
N GLU A 165 18.49 -10.56 -18.91
CA GLU A 165 17.67 -9.79 -19.84
C GLU A 165 18.52 -8.78 -20.63
N GLU A 166 19.39 -8.02 -19.95
CA GLU A 166 20.29 -7.05 -20.59
C GLU A 166 21.32 -7.71 -21.53
N ALA A 167 21.70 -8.97 -21.26
CA ALA A 167 22.58 -9.72 -22.13
C ALA A 167 21.87 -10.17 -23.43
N ASP A 168 20.60 -10.57 -23.33
CA ASP A 168 19.80 -11.01 -24.47
C ASP A 168 19.26 -9.84 -25.30
N HIS A 169 18.92 -8.73 -24.63
CA HIS A 169 18.36 -7.53 -25.22
C HIS A 169 19.09 -6.28 -24.69
N PRO A 170 20.24 -5.90 -25.30
CA PRO A 170 21.08 -4.80 -24.80
C PRO A 170 20.41 -3.41 -24.71
N HIS A 171 19.27 -3.21 -25.38
CA HIS A 171 18.48 -1.98 -25.31
C HIS A 171 17.47 -1.97 -24.16
N ILE A 172 17.21 -3.12 -23.51
CA ILE A 172 16.28 -3.26 -22.39
C ILE A 172 17.07 -3.21 -21.09
N PHE A 173 16.93 -2.11 -20.34
CA PHE A 173 17.61 -1.97 -19.05
C PHE A 173 16.78 -2.57 -17.91
N SER A 174 17.44 -3.10 -16.88
CA SER A 174 16.80 -3.58 -15.65
C SER A 174 17.03 -2.63 -14.50
N VAL A 175 15.97 -2.19 -13.82
CA VAL A 175 16.07 -1.37 -12.59
C VAL A 175 15.31 -2.01 -11.44
N PRO A 176 15.80 -1.86 -10.20
CA PRO A 176 15.04 -2.28 -9.03
C PRO A 176 13.89 -1.32 -8.74
N CYS A 177 12.87 -1.83 -8.07
CA CYS A 177 11.70 -1.08 -7.64
C CYS A 177 12.11 0.01 -6.64
N THR A 178 11.82 1.27 -7.00
CA THR A 178 12.08 2.42 -6.15
C THR A 178 11.33 2.33 -4.82
N THR A 179 10.05 1.94 -4.83
CA THR A 179 9.23 1.79 -3.63
C THR A 179 9.85 0.79 -2.66
N HIS A 180 10.23 -0.39 -3.16
CA HIS A 180 10.87 -1.41 -2.34
C HIS A 180 12.23 -0.94 -1.81
N SER A 181 13.00 -0.23 -2.63
CA SER A 181 14.32 0.26 -2.22
C SER A 181 14.26 1.37 -1.17
N LEU A 182 13.24 2.25 -1.23
CA LEU A 182 12.95 3.19 -0.15
C LEU A 182 12.52 2.45 1.13
N ASP A 183 11.75 1.36 1.00
CA ASP A 183 11.38 0.53 2.15
C ASP A 183 12.61 -0.11 2.83
N LEU A 184 13.62 -0.52 2.05
CA LEU A 184 14.91 -1.01 2.57
C LEU A 184 15.76 0.07 3.27
N ILE A 185 15.55 1.37 2.99
CA ILE A 185 16.15 2.45 3.79
C ILE A 185 15.52 2.44 5.19
N PHE A 186 14.19 2.33 5.28
CA PHE A 186 13.49 2.23 6.55
C PHE A 186 13.90 0.98 7.33
N GLU A 187 14.09 -0.16 6.65
CA GLU A 187 14.68 -1.36 7.26
C GLU A 187 16.03 -1.02 7.91
N SER A 188 16.94 -0.40 7.16
CA SER A 188 18.27 -0.04 7.67
C SER A 188 18.19 0.92 8.85
N PHE A 189 17.28 1.89 8.85
CA PHE A 189 17.06 2.76 10.01
C PHE A 189 16.63 1.99 11.25
N THR A 190 15.81 0.95 11.12
CA THR A 190 15.40 0.15 12.28
C THR A 190 16.56 -0.59 12.96
N LYS A 191 17.70 -0.73 12.28
CA LYS A 191 18.92 -1.37 12.80
C LYS A 191 19.77 -0.41 13.64
N ILE A 192 19.50 0.90 13.61
CA ILE A 192 20.11 1.88 14.50
C ILE A 192 19.52 1.69 15.89
N THR A 193 20.36 1.51 16.92
CA THR A 193 19.94 1.08 18.27
C THR A 193 18.77 1.89 18.82
N PHE A 194 18.89 3.22 18.87
CA PHE A 194 17.82 4.07 19.44
C PHE A 194 16.52 4.03 18.63
N VAL A 195 16.62 3.86 17.30
CA VAL A 195 15.47 3.75 16.40
C VAL A 195 14.76 2.40 16.62
N GLY A 196 15.52 1.31 16.69
CA GLY A 196 14.98 -0.02 16.95
C GLY A 196 14.30 -0.12 18.31
N GLU A 197 14.91 0.44 19.35
CA GLU A 197 14.36 0.48 20.71
C GLU A 197 13.04 1.25 20.79
N VAL A 198 12.97 2.46 20.21
CA VAL A 198 11.73 3.25 20.23
C VAL A 198 10.64 2.59 19.38
N ILE A 199 10.97 1.99 18.23
CA ILE A 199 10.01 1.26 17.40
C ILE A 199 9.43 0.07 18.17
N LYS A 200 10.27 -0.67 18.92
CA LYS A 200 9.82 -1.80 19.73
C LYS A 200 8.83 -1.33 20.81
N ARG A 201 9.18 -0.31 21.58
CA ARG A 201 8.32 0.25 22.64
C ARG A 201 7.02 0.84 22.07
N ALA A 202 7.12 1.60 20.98
CA ALA A 202 5.97 2.13 20.26
C ALA A 202 5.05 1.03 19.72
N SER A 203 5.61 -0.07 19.23
CA SER A 203 4.82 -1.23 18.77
C SER A 203 4.05 -1.90 19.89
N GLU A 204 4.60 -1.95 21.10
CA GLU A 204 3.89 -2.47 22.28
C GLU A 204 2.71 -1.57 22.64
N VAL A 205 2.91 -0.25 22.71
CA VAL A 205 1.84 0.73 22.91
C VAL A 205 0.77 0.58 21.84
N ALA A 206 1.17 0.53 20.56
CA ALA A 206 0.23 0.44 19.46
C ALA A 206 -0.60 -0.85 19.51
N LYS A 207 0.03 -2.00 19.75
CA LYS A 207 -0.69 -3.27 19.92
C LYS A 207 -1.65 -3.24 21.11
N PHE A 208 -1.25 -2.61 22.22
CA PHE A 208 -2.11 -2.48 23.39
C PHE A 208 -3.40 -1.72 23.09
N PHE A 209 -3.29 -0.55 22.46
CA PHE A 209 -4.45 0.30 22.12
C PHE A 209 -5.32 -0.24 20.99
N THR A 210 -4.85 -1.24 20.25
CA THR A 210 -5.54 -1.70 19.04
C THR A 210 -6.03 -3.15 19.11
N ASN A 211 -5.47 -3.98 20.01
CA ASN A 211 -5.90 -5.35 20.21
C ASN A 211 -6.92 -5.49 21.35
N LEU A 212 -7.01 -4.52 22.25
CA LEU A 212 -7.91 -4.54 23.40
C LEU A 212 -9.09 -3.60 23.14
N SER A 213 -10.29 -4.15 22.95
CA SER A 213 -11.49 -3.37 22.59
C SER A 213 -11.79 -2.25 23.57
N ARG A 214 -11.83 -2.56 24.89
CA ARG A 214 -12.11 -1.56 25.93
C ARG A 214 -11.11 -0.39 25.93
N VAL A 215 -9.82 -0.69 25.76
CA VAL A 215 -8.76 0.32 25.68
C VAL A 215 -8.92 1.18 24.43
N ARG A 216 -9.23 0.55 23.29
CA ARG A 216 -9.49 1.25 22.04
C ARG A 216 -10.70 2.17 22.14
N ASP A 217 -11.78 1.69 22.72
CA ASP A 217 -13.03 2.44 22.85
C ASP A 217 -12.81 3.66 23.77
N LEU A 218 -12.06 3.50 24.86
CA LEU A 218 -11.67 4.62 25.74
C LEU A 218 -10.84 5.68 25.00
N LEU A 219 -9.87 5.27 24.17
CA LEU A 219 -9.12 6.22 23.35
C LEU A 219 -10.03 7.00 22.39
N LEU A 220 -11.04 6.35 21.80
CA LEU A 220 -12.00 7.01 20.92
C LEU A 220 -12.88 8.00 21.70
N TYR A 221 -13.29 7.67 22.93
CA TYR A 221 -14.01 8.60 23.81
C TYR A 221 -13.17 9.82 24.21
N SER A 222 -11.85 9.69 24.26
CA SER A 222 -10.91 10.78 24.53
C SER A 222 -10.54 11.61 23.29
N ASN A 223 -11.42 11.71 22.30
CA ASN A 223 -11.19 12.38 21.01
C ASN A 223 -9.98 11.81 20.22
N GLY A 224 -9.64 10.54 20.46
CA GLY A 224 -8.63 9.83 19.71
C GLY A 224 -9.16 9.32 18.38
N SER A 225 -8.27 8.65 17.63
CA SER A 225 -8.61 7.91 16.42
C SER A 225 -7.94 6.54 16.44
N VAL A 226 -8.33 5.67 15.52
CA VAL A 226 -7.73 4.34 15.42
C VAL A 226 -6.24 4.46 15.14
N MET A 227 -5.43 3.94 16.05
CA MET A 227 -3.98 3.95 15.93
C MET A 227 -3.51 3.01 14.80
N ALA A 228 -2.56 3.49 14.00
CA ALA A 228 -1.95 2.67 12.96
C ALA A 228 -1.09 1.55 13.58
N LYS A 229 -1.16 0.36 12.98
CA LYS A 229 -0.30 -0.79 13.33
C LYS A 229 0.87 -0.88 12.36
N PRO A 230 2.03 -1.38 12.80
CA PRO A 230 3.04 -1.91 11.89
C PRO A 230 2.41 -2.98 10.99
N GLY A 231 2.59 -2.85 9.69
CA GLY A 231 2.25 -3.86 8.71
C GLY A 231 3.36 -4.91 8.62
N ALA A 232 2.99 -6.16 8.42
CA ALA A 232 3.96 -7.27 8.37
C ALA A 232 4.92 -7.21 7.18
N THR A 233 4.55 -6.50 6.10
CA THR A 233 5.22 -6.59 4.80
C THR A 233 6.05 -5.36 4.40
N ARG A 234 5.91 -4.22 5.10
CA ARG A 234 6.60 -2.96 4.74
C ARG A 234 7.21 -2.28 5.95
N PHE A 235 8.51 -2.02 5.94
CA PHE A 235 9.24 -1.40 7.07
C PHE A 235 8.81 0.04 7.33
N ALA A 236 8.41 0.78 6.29
CA ALA A 236 7.87 2.13 6.40
C ALA A 236 6.64 2.23 7.31
N THR A 237 5.90 1.13 7.50
CA THR A 237 4.71 1.11 8.38
C THR A 237 5.06 1.33 9.85
N ASN A 238 6.30 1.00 10.28
CA ASN A 238 6.78 1.35 11.62
C ASN A 238 6.78 2.86 11.82
N PHE A 239 7.24 3.62 10.82
CA PHE A 239 7.30 5.07 10.89
C PHE A 239 5.91 5.72 10.70
N ILE A 240 5.00 5.08 9.96
CA ILE A 240 3.58 5.49 9.92
C ILE A 240 2.92 5.28 11.29
N MET A 241 3.22 4.19 11.99
CA MET A 241 2.77 3.98 13.38
C MET A 241 3.32 5.07 14.30
N LEU A 242 4.62 5.41 14.22
CA LEU A 242 5.20 6.50 15.01
C LEU A 242 4.49 7.84 14.73
N SER A 243 4.23 8.16 13.46
CA SER A 243 3.46 9.35 13.08
C SER A 243 2.03 9.33 13.64
N SER A 244 1.38 8.17 13.68
CA SER A 244 0.05 8.01 14.27
C SER A 244 0.07 8.21 15.77
N LEU A 245 1.06 7.65 16.47
CA LEU A 245 1.27 7.84 17.92
C LEU A 245 1.49 9.32 18.25
N GLN A 246 2.34 10.01 17.49
CA GLN A 246 2.63 11.42 17.69
C GLN A 246 1.37 12.28 17.52
N GLY A 247 0.53 11.97 16.53
CA GLY A 247 -0.77 12.64 16.35
C GLY A 247 -1.79 12.36 17.47
N LEU A 248 -1.56 11.30 18.27
CA LEU A 248 -2.40 10.91 19.39
C LEU A 248 -1.81 11.31 20.76
N TYR A 249 -0.75 12.12 20.81
CA TYR A 249 -0.06 12.53 22.04
C TYR A 249 -1.02 13.06 23.13
N LEU A 250 -1.93 13.98 22.79
CA LEU A 250 -2.91 14.54 23.73
C LEU A 250 -4.06 13.57 24.02
N PRO A 251 -4.73 12.97 23.01
CA PRO A 251 -5.76 11.96 23.26
C PRO A 251 -5.32 10.79 24.14
N LEU A 252 -4.08 10.31 23.99
CA LEU A 252 -3.53 9.22 24.81
C LEU A 252 -3.39 9.62 26.27
N ARG A 253 -2.91 10.83 26.57
CA ARG A 253 -2.85 11.31 27.97
C ARG A 253 -4.24 11.52 28.56
N ALA A 254 -5.17 12.08 27.80
CA ALA A 254 -6.55 12.25 28.23
C ALA A 254 -7.21 10.89 28.55
N CYS A 255 -7.01 9.89 27.67
CA CYS A 255 -7.48 8.52 27.87
C CYS A 255 -6.94 7.86 29.15
N LEU A 256 -5.69 8.15 29.52
CA LEU A 256 -5.06 7.61 30.74
C LEU A 256 -5.46 8.35 32.02
N MET A 257 -5.98 9.57 31.90
CA MET A 257 -6.50 10.37 33.02
C MET A 257 -7.99 10.13 33.28
N ASP A 258 -8.66 9.36 32.41
CA ASP A 258 -10.06 8.99 32.59
C ASP A 258 -10.23 8.08 33.81
N ASP A 259 -11.33 8.28 34.56
CA ASP A 259 -11.65 7.48 35.75
C ASP A 259 -11.80 5.98 35.45
N ASP A 260 -12.11 5.62 34.20
CA ASP A 260 -12.21 4.24 33.75
C ASP A 260 -10.85 3.61 33.43
N TRP A 261 -9.75 4.36 33.40
CA TRP A 261 -8.40 3.82 33.20
C TRP A 261 -7.88 3.07 34.44
N LYS A 262 -8.37 1.84 34.62
CA LYS A 262 -8.01 0.96 35.76
C LYS A 262 -7.55 -0.40 35.26
N PRO A 263 -6.71 -1.15 36.02
CA PRO A 263 -6.23 -2.48 35.61
C PRO A 263 -7.35 -3.46 35.21
N ALA A 264 -8.55 -3.30 35.77
CA ALA A 264 -9.73 -4.11 35.46
C ALA A 264 -10.23 -3.99 33.99
N ILE A 265 -9.76 -3.01 33.21
CA ILE A 265 -10.09 -2.91 31.78
C ILE A 265 -9.38 -3.97 30.93
N VAL A 266 -8.34 -4.60 31.47
CA VAL A 266 -7.56 -5.66 30.81
C VAL A 266 -7.57 -6.96 31.61
N HIS A 267 -7.21 -8.07 30.96
CA HIS A 267 -7.02 -9.34 31.65
C HIS A 267 -5.78 -9.30 32.56
N THR A 268 -5.76 -10.08 33.65
CA THR A 268 -4.65 -10.10 34.63
C THR A 268 -3.28 -10.36 33.98
N SER A 269 -3.22 -11.20 32.94
CA SER A 269 -1.99 -11.46 32.17
C SER A 269 -1.44 -10.23 31.41
N GLN A 270 -2.21 -9.16 31.30
CA GLN A 270 -1.84 -7.90 30.64
C GLN A 270 -1.55 -6.78 31.65
N HIS A 271 -1.62 -7.02 32.97
CA HIS A 271 -1.40 -5.98 33.98
C HIS A 271 0.00 -5.34 33.89
N GLU A 272 1.04 -6.14 33.69
CA GLU A 272 2.38 -5.58 33.52
C GLU A 272 2.49 -4.72 32.26
N LEU A 273 1.84 -5.15 31.16
CA LEU A 273 1.81 -4.38 29.92
C LEU A 273 1.02 -3.07 30.10
N PHE A 274 -0.12 -3.11 30.80
CA PHE A 274 -0.90 -1.93 31.17
C PHE A 274 -0.05 -0.91 31.92
N VAL A 275 0.72 -1.35 32.92
CA VAL A 275 1.64 -0.48 33.67
C VAL A 275 2.75 0.08 32.77
N ARG A 276 3.42 -0.76 31.99
CA ARG A 276 4.49 -0.32 31.06
C ARG A 276 3.99 0.67 30.02
N VAL A 277 2.82 0.46 29.44
CA VAL A 277 2.19 1.37 28.45
C VAL A 277 1.81 2.68 29.13
N THR A 278 1.22 2.63 30.33
CA THR A 278 0.89 3.85 31.10
C THR A 278 2.14 4.70 31.35
N HIS A 279 3.22 4.09 31.81
CA HIS A 279 4.50 4.78 31.99
C HIS A 279 5.06 5.31 30.67
N ALA A 280 4.95 4.56 29.57
CA ALA A 280 5.44 5.02 28.27
C ALA A 280 4.72 6.27 27.76
N ILE A 281 3.41 6.38 27.95
CA ILE A 281 2.65 7.56 27.51
C ILE A 281 3.00 8.81 28.33
N PHE A 282 3.33 8.68 29.61
CA PHE A 282 3.75 9.80 30.46
C PHE A 282 5.26 10.08 30.44
N ASP A 283 6.04 9.26 29.74
CA ASP A 283 7.48 9.42 29.61
C ASP A 283 7.81 10.42 28.50
N ASP A 284 8.18 11.65 28.85
CA ASP A 284 8.54 12.68 27.88
C ASP A 284 9.81 12.34 27.10
N THR A 285 10.70 11.48 27.64
CA THR A 285 11.88 11.02 26.89
C THR A 285 11.48 10.10 25.73
N PHE A 286 10.45 9.27 25.92
CA PHE A 286 9.88 8.44 24.85
C PHE A 286 9.37 9.30 23.70
N TRP A 287 8.64 10.36 24.00
CA TRP A 287 8.10 11.28 22.99
C TRP A 287 9.20 12.08 22.28
N ALA A 288 10.22 12.54 22.99
CA ALA A 288 11.37 13.23 22.40
C ALA A 288 12.13 12.32 21.41
N VAL A 289 12.29 11.03 21.74
CA VAL A 289 12.92 10.06 20.84
C VAL A 289 12.02 9.78 19.62
N ILE A 290 10.70 9.65 19.78
CA ILE A 290 9.77 9.53 18.65
C ILE A 290 9.91 10.73 17.71
N GLU A 291 9.91 11.95 18.25
CA GLU A 291 10.06 13.16 17.46
C GLU A 291 11.38 13.15 16.68
N LYS A 292 12.50 12.81 17.34
CA LYS A 292 13.81 12.69 16.70
C LYS A 292 13.79 11.67 15.55
N VAL A 293 13.21 10.48 15.76
CA VAL A 293 13.10 9.44 14.71
C VAL A 293 12.18 9.88 13.57
N MET A 294 11.14 10.66 13.84
CA MET A 294 10.29 11.18 12.77
C MET A 294 11.04 12.18 11.87
N GLN A 295 12.05 12.89 12.38
CA GLN A 295 12.89 13.76 11.55
C GLN A 295 13.76 13.00 10.55
N THR A 296 14.20 11.76 10.86
CA THR A 296 14.97 10.94 9.92
C THR A 296 14.12 10.46 8.74
N SER A 297 12.82 10.25 8.97
CA SER A 297 11.94 9.48 8.09
C SER A 297 10.93 10.33 7.33
N LYS A 298 10.62 11.57 7.78
CA LYS A 298 9.54 12.41 7.25
C LYS A 298 9.61 12.66 5.74
N ASN A 299 10.77 13.05 5.21
CA ASN A 299 10.91 13.35 3.78
C ASN A 299 10.90 12.08 2.94
N LEU A 300 11.53 11.01 3.43
CA LEU A 300 11.52 9.69 2.77
C LEU A 300 10.12 9.08 2.75
N LEU A 301 9.31 9.26 3.80
CA LEU A 301 7.92 8.79 3.82
C LEU A 301 7.06 9.54 2.80
N LYS A 302 7.28 10.84 2.64
CA LYS A 302 6.61 11.64 1.59
C LYS A 302 7.03 11.20 0.19
N LEU A 303 8.31 10.85 0.01
CA LEU A 303 8.82 10.31 -1.24
C LEU A 303 8.20 8.93 -1.53
N LEU A 304 8.21 8.03 -0.55
CA LEU A 304 7.60 6.69 -0.64
C LEU A 304 6.13 6.78 -1.04
N LYS A 305 5.33 7.62 -0.34
CA LYS A 305 3.92 7.86 -0.67
C LYS A 305 3.72 8.39 -2.09
N LYS A 306 4.70 9.13 -2.64
CA LYS A 306 4.60 9.66 -4.00
C LYS A 306 4.89 8.58 -5.04
N VAL A 307 5.91 7.73 -4.82
CA VAL A 307 6.28 6.66 -5.76
C VAL A 307 5.33 5.47 -5.74
N ASP A 308 4.67 5.23 -4.60
CA ASP A 308 3.64 4.19 -4.43
C ASP A 308 2.27 4.64 -4.98
N GLY A 309 2.17 5.86 -5.52
CA GLY A 309 0.96 6.39 -6.14
C GLY A 309 0.80 5.96 -7.62
N ALA A 310 -0.39 6.17 -8.18
CA ALA A 310 -0.71 5.78 -9.56
C ALA A 310 -0.16 6.74 -10.64
N ASP A 311 0.39 7.89 -10.25
CA ASP A 311 0.91 8.88 -11.20
C ASP A 311 2.27 8.46 -11.77
N PRO A 312 2.63 8.88 -13.00
CA PRO A 312 4.00 8.84 -13.48
C PRO A 312 4.93 9.65 -12.56
N THR A 313 5.92 8.96 -11.98
CA THR A 313 6.76 9.50 -10.89
C THR A 313 8.25 9.48 -11.15
N ILE A 314 8.75 8.72 -12.14
CA ILE A 314 10.20 8.49 -12.35
C ILE A 314 11.01 9.80 -12.44
N ASN A 315 10.50 10.79 -13.17
CA ASN A 315 11.14 12.11 -13.34
C ASN A 315 11.10 12.99 -12.07
N LYS A 316 10.29 12.62 -11.06
CA LYS A 316 10.14 13.34 -9.79
C LYS A 316 10.90 12.68 -8.64
N VAL A 317 11.42 11.46 -8.82
CA VAL A 317 12.06 10.72 -7.73
C VAL A 317 13.41 11.34 -7.38
N TYR A 318 14.27 11.56 -8.37
CA TYR A 318 15.63 12.07 -8.16
C TYR A 318 15.65 13.40 -7.41
N ALA A 319 14.97 14.43 -7.94
CA ALA A 319 14.89 15.73 -7.29
C ALA A 319 14.30 15.69 -5.86
N ARG A 320 13.40 14.74 -5.59
CA ARG A 320 12.84 14.56 -4.23
C ARG A 320 13.78 13.80 -3.30
N MET A 321 14.59 12.88 -3.83
CA MET A 321 15.66 12.25 -3.05
C MET A 321 16.73 13.28 -2.69
N ASP A 322 17.18 14.09 -3.64
CA ASP A 322 18.13 15.17 -3.40
C ASP A 322 17.61 16.12 -2.33
N SER A 323 16.36 16.58 -2.46
CA SER A 323 15.72 17.42 -1.44
C SER A 323 15.59 16.72 -0.07
N ALA A 324 15.44 15.39 -0.02
CA ALA A 324 15.38 14.65 1.23
C ALA A 324 16.76 14.60 1.91
N VAL A 325 17.83 14.41 1.14
CA VAL A 325 19.22 14.41 1.62
C VAL A 325 19.66 15.81 2.06
N GLU A 326 19.36 16.86 1.28
CA GLU A 326 19.64 18.25 1.66
C GLU A 326 19.00 18.63 2.99
N LYS A 327 17.70 18.35 3.16
CA LYS A 327 16.98 18.62 4.41
C LYS A 327 17.53 17.81 5.59
N HIS A 328 18.08 16.63 5.32
CA HIS A 328 18.74 15.81 6.34
C HIS A 328 20.04 16.49 6.81
N ARG A 329 20.88 16.95 5.89
CA ARG A 329 22.12 17.71 6.19
C ARG A 329 21.84 18.99 6.97
N GLU A 330 20.76 19.71 6.64
CA GLU A 330 20.34 20.94 7.33
C GLU A 330 19.69 20.70 8.71
N SER A 331 19.35 19.47 9.05
CA SER A 331 18.63 19.15 10.28
C SER A 331 19.43 19.57 11.52
N LYS A 332 18.76 20.20 12.48
CA LYS A 332 19.33 20.56 13.79
C LYS A 332 19.06 19.49 14.86
N HIS A 333 18.34 18.43 14.52
CA HIS A 333 17.95 17.36 15.45
C HIS A 333 19.01 16.25 15.60
N PHE A 334 20.04 16.27 14.76
CA PHE A 334 21.08 15.23 14.71
C PHE A 334 22.45 15.85 14.93
N THR A 335 23.32 15.11 15.63
CA THR A 335 24.75 15.39 15.63
C THR A 335 25.35 15.15 14.25
N GLU A 336 26.55 15.67 13.97
CA GLU A 336 27.20 15.47 12.67
C GLU A 336 27.44 13.98 12.38
N ALA A 337 27.88 13.21 13.38
CA ALA A 337 28.06 11.76 13.25
C ALA A 337 26.75 11.02 12.92
N GLU A 338 25.64 11.42 13.53
CA GLU A 338 24.32 10.85 13.21
C GLU A 338 23.87 11.22 11.80
N LYS A 339 24.19 12.43 11.33
CA LYS A 339 23.90 12.83 9.95
C LYS A 339 24.67 11.99 8.96
N ASP A 340 25.97 11.82 9.19
CA ASP A 340 26.84 11.02 8.33
C ASP A 340 26.37 9.56 8.26
N GLU A 341 26.00 8.95 9.40
CA GLU A 341 25.49 7.59 9.45
C GLU A 341 24.17 7.44 8.66
N LEU A 342 23.21 8.34 8.89
CA LEU A 342 21.90 8.32 8.22
C LEU A 342 22.04 8.56 6.72
N GLU A 343 22.88 9.50 6.30
CA GLU A 343 23.14 9.77 4.89
C GLU A 343 23.84 8.60 4.22
N ALA A 344 24.83 7.98 4.88
CA ALA A 344 25.49 6.78 4.37
C ALA A 344 24.48 5.64 4.15
N ILE A 345 23.52 5.45 5.07
CA ILE A 345 22.45 4.47 4.92
C ILE A 345 21.56 4.81 3.71
N ILE A 346 21.11 6.06 3.58
CA ILE A 346 20.26 6.53 2.48
C ILE A 346 20.98 6.30 1.15
N MET A 347 22.20 6.83 1.01
CA MET A 347 22.95 6.81 -0.24
C MET A 347 23.39 5.40 -0.62
N ARG A 348 23.76 4.54 0.34
CA ARG A 348 24.08 3.13 0.06
C ARG A 348 22.91 2.40 -0.60
N ARG A 349 21.70 2.57 -0.06
CA ARG A 349 20.50 1.94 -0.62
C ARG A 349 20.07 2.60 -1.92
N TRP A 350 20.11 3.94 -1.99
CA TRP A 350 19.74 4.71 -3.17
C TRP A 350 20.65 4.41 -4.37
N ASN A 351 21.97 4.34 -4.18
CA ASN A 351 22.90 4.03 -5.26
C ASN A 351 22.69 2.63 -5.83
N THR A 352 22.26 1.67 -4.98
CA THR A 352 21.86 0.33 -5.45
C THR A 352 20.64 0.38 -6.38
N THR A 353 19.89 1.49 -6.41
CA THR A 353 18.72 1.67 -7.28
C THR A 353 18.99 2.34 -8.61
N THR A 354 20.09 3.08 -8.70
CA THR A 354 20.38 3.98 -9.82
C THR A 354 21.64 3.60 -10.59
N SER A 355 22.42 2.63 -10.08
CA SER A 355 23.57 2.08 -10.78
C SER A 355 23.14 0.87 -11.62
N PRO A 356 23.33 0.91 -12.95
CA PRO A 356 23.25 -0.28 -13.80
C PRO A 356 24.16 -1.40 -13.30
#